data_AF-A0A9W5P1Y0-F1
#
_entry.id   AF-A0A9W5P1Y0-F1
#
_cell.length_a   1.000
_cell.length_b   1.000
_cell.length_c   1.000
_cell.angle_alpha   90.00
_cell.angle_beta   90.00
_cell.angle_gamma   90.00
#
_symmetry.space_group_name_H-M   'P 1'
#
loop_
_entity.id
_entity.type
_entity.pdbx_description
1 polymer ?
#
loop_
_entity_poly.entity_id
_entity_poly.type
_entity_poly.pdbx_seq_one_letter_code
_entity_poly.pdbx_strand_id
1 'polypeptide(L)' 'MFGLGKKRTKFGRYLDSNGIKQIELERTSKLSTATISKACSDKKYRPKFSTIVQIVKGMKKLGKNINEDDFWM' A
#
# COMPACT_ATOMS: atom_id res chain seq x y z
N MET A 1 3.29 -17.95 -6.85
CA MET A 1 2.20 -16.95 -7.01
C MET A 1 1.21 -17.09 -5.86
N PHE A 2 1.22 -16.18 -4.87
CA PHE A 2 0.10 -16.08 -3.92
C PHE A 2 -1.01 -15.22 -4.56
N GLY A 3 -1.72 -15.81 -5.51
CA GLY A 3 -2.66 -15.12 -6.40
C GLY A 3 -3.97 -15.86 -6.53
N LEU A 4 -4.77 -15.92 -5.46
CA LEU A 4 -6.17 -16.40 -5.48
C LEU A 4 -7.11 -15.41 -6.21
N GLY A 5 -6.74 -14.93 -7.40
CA GLY A 5 -7.57 -14.02 -8.21
C GLY A 5 -7.93 -12.68 -7.55
N LYS A 6 -7.30 -12.32 -6.41
CA LYS A 6 -7.61 -11.08 -5.70
C LYS A 6 -7.31 -9.87 -6.60
N LYS A 7 -8.29 -8.98 -6.72
CA LYS A 7 -8.10 -7.69 -7.38
C LYS A 7 -6.96 -6.95 -6.66
N ARG A 8 -5.99 -6.45 -7.44
CA ARG A 8 -4.87 -5.65 -6.93
C ARG A 8 -4.78 -4.31 -7.65
N THR A 9 -4.44 -3.28 -6.90
CA THR A 9 -4.02 -1.97 -7.41
C THR A 9 -2.55 -2.03 -7.85
N LYS A 10 -2.04 -0.96 -8.48
CA LYS A 10 -0.59 -0.82 -8.75
C LYS A 10 0.21 -0.95 -7.45
N PHE A 11 -0.23 -0.27 -6.39
CA PHE A 11 0.39 -0.34 -5.07
C PHE A 11 0.34 -1.73 -4.44
N GLY A 12 -0.80 -2.40 -4.51
CA GLY A 12 -0.94 -3.78 -4.01
C GLY A 12 -0.01 -4.76 -4.72
N ARG A 13 0.16 -4.62 -6.04
CA ARG A 13 1.13 -5.41 -6.82
C ARG A 13 2.56 -5.10 -6.41
N TYR A 14 2.89 -3.82 -6.21
CA TYR A 14 4.22 -3.42 -5.77
C TYR A 14 4.60 -4.06 -4.43
N LEU A 15 3.68 -4.07 -3.46
CA LEU A 15 3.88 -4.74 -2.17
C LEU A 15 4.14 -6.24 -2.35
N ASP A 16 3.28 -6.91 -3.12
CA ASP A 16 3.40 -8.35 -3.37
C ASP A 16 4.74 -8.69 -4.07
N SER A 17 5.15 -7.91 -5.08
CA SER A 17 6.42 -8.09 -5.81
C SER A 17 7.65 -7.80 -4.97
N ASN A 18 7.54 -6.96 -3.94
CA ASN A 18 8.63 -6.66 -3.02
C ASN A 18 8.62 -7.53 -1.75
N GLY A 19 7.67 -8.48 -1.64
CA GLY A 19 7.54 -9.35 -0.46
C GLY A 19 7.10 -8.62 0.81
N ILE A 20 6.51 -7.43 0.69
CA ILE A 20 6.11 -6.60 1.83
C ILE A 20 4.72 -7.00 2.28
N LYS A 21 4.57 -7.41 3.54
CA LYS A 21 3.26 -7.81 4.08
C LYS A 21 2.47 -6.57 4.47
N GLN A 22 1.16 -6.57 4.20
CA GLN A 22 0.26 -5.46 4.58
C GLN A 22 0.34 -5.16 6.08
N ILE A 23 0.47 -6.18 6.93
CA ILE A 23 0.61 -6.02 8.39
C ILE A 23 1.88 -5.26 8.81
N GLU A 24 2.97 -5.36 8.04
CA GLU A 24 4.20 -4.61 8.32
C GLU A 24 4.00 -3.13 7.97
N LEU A 25 3.31 -2.88 6.86
CA LEU A 25 2.93 -1.52 6.48
C LEU A 25 1.97 -0.90 7.48
N GLU A 26 0.94 -1.64 7.93
CA GLU A 26 -0.01 -1.17 8.96
C GLU A 26 0.70 -0.70 10.23
N ARG A 27 1.64 -1.51 10.74
CA ARG A 27 2.44 -1.18 11.93
C ARG A 27 3.29 0.07 11.74
N THR A 28 3.91 0.23 10.57
CA THR A 28 4.83 1.34 10.31
C THR A 28 4.13 2.65 9.95
N SER A 29 3.02 2.58 9.22
CA SER A 29 2.20 3.71 8.77
C SER A 29 1.15 4.14 9.78
N LYS A 30 0.85 3.32 10.80
CA LYS A 30 -0.23 3.52 11.78
C LYS A 30 -1.62 3.63 11.14
N LEU A 31 -1.81 2.97 10.00
CA LEU A 31 -3.11 2.91 9.31
C LEU A 31 -3.85 1.63 9.68
N SER A 32 -5.19 1.70 9.63
CA SER A 32 -6.01 0.51 9.84
C SER A 32 -5.78 -0.53 8.74
N THR A 33 -5.91 -1.80 9.08
CA THR A 33 -5.90 -2.94 8.14
C THR A 33 -6.89 -2.73 7.00
N ALA A 34 -8.07 -2.18 7.29
CA ALA A 34 -9.08 -1.90 6.28
C ALA A 34 -8.61 -0.85 5.26
N THR A 35 -7.90 0.19 5.72
CA THR A 35 -7.35 1.25 4.85
C THR A 35 -6.26 0.69 3.94
N ILE A 36 -5.30 -0.07 4.49
CA ILE A 36 -4.22 -0.67 3.71
C ILE A 36 -4.77 -1.68 2.71
N SER A 37 -5.70 -2.54 3.15
CA SER A 37 -6.35 -3.52 2.28
C SER A 37 -7.10 -2.87 1.12
N LYS A 38 -7.84 -1.78 1.36
CA LYS A 38 -8.49 -0.99 0.30
C LYS A 38 -7.46 -0.39 -0.67
N ALA A 39 -6.39 0.21 -0.16
CA ALA A 39 -5.30 0.75 -0.97
C ALA A 39 -4.63 -0.32 -1.86
N CYS A 40 -4.58 -1.58 -1.39
CA CYS A 40 -3.98 -2.69 -2.12
C CYS A 40 -4.91 -3.36 -3.14
N SER A 41 -6.24 -3.29 -2.97
CA SER A 41 -7.18 -4.13 -3.72
C SER A 41 -8.27 -3.37 -4.48
N ASP A 42 -8.66 -2.19 -4.02
CA ASP A 42 -9.72 -1.39 -4.63
C ASP A 42 -9.16 -0.34 -5.58
N LYS A 43 -9.37 -0.54 -6.89
CA LYS A 43 -8.92 0.38 -7.94
C LYS A 43 -9.71 1.69 -7.99
N LYS A 44 -10.93 1.71 -7.43
CA LYS A 44 -11.79 2.90 -7.35
C LYS A 44 -11.50 3.71 -6.08
N TYR A 45 -10.86 3.11 -5.09
CA TYR A 45 -10.44 3.82 -3.89
C TYR A 45 -9.40 4.90 -4.24
N ARG A 46 -9.68 6.13 -3.78
CA ARG A 46 -8.77 7.27 -3.84
C ARG A 46 -8.46 7.69 -2.40
N PRO A 47 -7.29 7.31 -1.86
CA PRO A 47 -6.92 7.71 -0.51
C PRO A 47 -6.79 9.24 -0.42
N LYS A 48 -7.07 9.79 0.76
CA LYS A 48 -6.77 11.20 1.03
C LYS A 48 -5.26 11.41 1.00
N PHE A 49 -4.82 12.63 0.67
CA PHE A 49 -3.40 12.98 0.68
C PHE A 49 -2.70 12.64 2.02
N SER A 50 -3.37 12.86 3.16
CA SER A 50 -2.85 12.47 4.48
C SER A 50 -2.59 10.97 4.62
N THR A 51 -3.44 10.13 4.04
CA THR A 51 -3.26 8.67 4.00
C THR A 51 -2.07 8.29 3.12
N ILE A 52 -1.92 8.93 1.96
CA ILE A 52 -0.77 8.71 1.06
C ILE A 52 0.53 9.04 1.80
N VAL A 53 0.62 10.21 2.44
CA VAL A 53 1.79 10.62 3.23
C VAL A 53 2.12 9.61 4.33
N GLN A 54 1.11 9.06 5.02
CA GLN A 54 1.32 8.02 6.03
C GLN A 54 1.84 6.71 5.42
N ILE A 55 1.33 6.31 4.26
CA ILE A 55 1.82 5.13 3.52
C ILE A 55 3.28 5.34 3.13
N VAL A 56 3.62 6.47 2.48
CA VAL A 56 4.99 6.78 2.05
C VAL A 56 5.95 6.78 3.24
N LYS A 57 5.57 7.41 4.36
CA LYS A 57 6.35 7.37 5.62
C LYS A 57 6.51 5.96 6.18
N GLY A 58 5.46 5.13 6.12
CA GLY A 58 5.51 3.73 6.54
C GLY A 58 6.48 2.92 5.67
N MET A 59 6.37 3.06 4.35
CA MET A 59 7.26 2.42 3.38
C MET A 59 8.72 2.83 3.58
N LYS A 60 8.99 4.12 3.86
CA LYS A 60 10.34 4.61 4.16
C LYS A 60 10.94 3.93 5.40
N LYS A 61 10.13 3.67 6.45
CA LYS A 61 10.58 2.90 7.64
C LYS A 61 10.89 1.44 7.32
N LEU A 62 10.25 0.88 6.30
CA LEU A 62 10.57 -0.46 5.75
C LEU A 62 11.76 -0.43 4.78
N GLY A 63 12.48 0.69 4.68
CA GLY A 63 13.63 0.86 3.79
C GLY A 63 13.25 1.04 2.31
N LYS A 64 11.98 1.32 2.01
CA LYS A 64 11.49 1.51 0.65
C LYS A 64 11.17 2.98 0.42
N ASN A 65 11.96 3.62 -0.43
CA ASN A 65 11.66 4.96 -0.90
C ASN A 65 10.78 4.85 -2.15
N ILE A 66 9.54 5.30 -2.06
CA ILE A 66 8.55 5.20 -3.13
C ILE A 66 8.03 6.60 -3.49
N ASN A 67 7.64 6.80 -4.74
CA ASN A 67 6.91 8.00 -5.16
C ASN A 67 5.40 7.70 -5.16
N GLU A 68 4.60 8.55 -4.52
CA GLU A 68 3.14 8.48 -4.54
C GLU A 68 2.53 8.59 -5.95
N ASP A 69 3.17 9.34 -6.86
CA ASP A 69 2.73 9.53 -8.25
C ASP A 69 2.63 8.20 -9.01
N ASP A 70 3.49 7.23 -8.67
CA ASP A 70 3.50 5.93 -9.36
C ASP A 70 2.20 5.13 -9.14
N PHE A 71 1.43 5.50 -8.11
CA PHE A 71 0.29 4.73 -7.62
C PHE A 71 -1.04 5.48 -7.62
N TRP A 72 -1.04 6.77 -7.28
CA TRP A 72 -2.28 7.50 -6.97
C TRP A 72 -2.47 8.85 -7.67
N MET A 73 -1.41 9.47 -8.22
CA MET A 73 -1.55 10.62 -9.13
C MET A 73 -1.57 10.15 -10.59
#